data_AF-A0A428V2U9-F1
#
_entry.id   AF-A0A428V2U9-F1
#
_cell.length_a   1.000
_cell.length_b   1.000
_cell.length_c   1.000
_cell.angle_alpha   90.00
_cell.angle_beta   90.00
_cell.angle_gamma   90.00
#
_symmetry.space_group_name_H-M   'P 1'
#
loop_
_entity.id
_entity.type
_entity.pdbx_description
1 polymer ?
#
loop_
_entity_poly.entity_id
_entity_poly.type
_entity_poly.pdbx_seq_one_letter_code
_entity_poly.pdbx_strand_id
1 'polypeptide(L)'
;MLDRLVNIDSSLPPAAPEPCQSELLPVNDTDWDKGTVVPSEPLYTKSFSSVTTVGSFAQTCQAAHMLSKVMRHKKARASSQDITELLPEAQHLHQALSALHTSIEGSESDGTPSQTPEPSTFPALALCCSARLVLYNQYACNEPLGLASNGPIALETELQKVGLEGIKAIASSTSRLVARDTGGCPLVARFLYHAATECAWFIKENHEQIMYDALEDILGGLRSMSENWGLASEYISLLEQEEVLKLIDQDVDVSSSTSTF
;
A
#
# COMPACT_ATOMS: atom_id res chain seq x y z
N MET A 1 4.69 -11.11 -9.25
CA MET A 1 4.86 -10.24 -8.07
C MET A 1 5.89 -9.13 -8.34
N LEU A 2 7.19 -9.44 -8.39
CA LEU A 2 8.28 -8.46 -8.60
C LEU A 2 8.06 -7.55 -9.81
N ASP A 3 7.73 -8.15 -10.94
CA ASP A 3 7.42 -7.45 -12.19
C ASP A 3 6.33 -6.37 -12.03
N ARG A 4 5.31 -6.61 -11.19
CA ARG A 4 4.29 -5.58 -10.93
C ARG A 4 4.82 -4.48 -10.04
N LEU A 5 5.56 -4.83 -8.98
CA LEU A 5 6.12 -3.86 -8.04
C LEU A 5 7.08 -2.89 -8.76
N VAL A 6 7.94 -3.41 -9.62
CA VAL A 6 8.90 -2.62 -10.41
C VAL A 6 8.18 -1.70 -11.39
N ASN A 7 7.07 -2.17 -11.99
CA ASN A 7 6.35 -1.43 -13.01
C ASN A 7 5.18 -0.58 -12.48
N ILE A 8 5.01 -0.37 -11.17
CA ILE A 8 3.86 0.39 -10.61
C ILE A 8 3.74 1.81 -11.20
N ASP A 9 4.88 2.49 -11.39
CA ASP A 9 4.92 3.85 -11.96
C ASP A 9 5.19 3.85 -13.47
N SER A 10 5.52 2.68 -14.02
CA SER A 10 5.81 2.50 -15.44
C SER A 10 4.52 2.35 -16.24
N SER A 11 4.52 2.84 -17.48
CA SER A 11 3.47 2.57 -18.46
C SER A 11 3.66 1.23 -19.17
N LEU A 12 4.75 0.51 -18.87
CA LEU A 12 5.07 -0.77 -19.46
C LEU A 12 4.11 -1.87 -18.96
N PRO A 13 3.64 -2.76 -19.85
CA PRO A 13 2.85 -3.90 -19.43
C PRO A 13 3.71 -4.85 -18.56
N PRO A 14 3.12 -5.48 -17.53
CA PRO A 14 3.78 -6.55 -16.80
C PRO A 14 4.22 -7.67 -17.74
N ALA A 15 5.45 -8.16 -17.57
CA ALA A 15 5.99 -9.27 -18.36
C ALA A 15 5.28 -10.60 -18.08
N ALA A 16 4.84 -10.84 -16.83
CA ALA A 16 4.11 -12.06 -16.49
C ALA A 16 2.59 -11.87 -16.66
N PRO A 17 1.89 -12.82 -17.30
CA PRO A 17 0.45 -12.72 -17.56
C PRO A 17 -0.37 -12.68 -16.28
N GLU A 18 -1.64 -12.33 -16.42
CA GLU A 18 -2.59 -12.35 -15.30
C GLU A 18 -3.04 -13.78 -15.00
N PRO A 19 -3.25 -14.11 -13.71
CA PRO A 19 -3.63 -15.44 -13.31
C PRO A 19 -5.05 -15.77 -13.81
N CYS A 20 -5.29 -17.03 -14.17
CA CYS A 20 -6.58 -17.46 -14.71
C CYS A 20 -7.64 -17.60 -13.60
N GLN A 21 -8.93 -17.54 -13.94
CA GLN A 21 -10.01 -17.60 -12.93
C GLN A 21 -10.01 -18.91 -12.11
N SER A 22 -9.47 -19.99 -12.67
CA SER A 22 -9.33 -21.30 -12.01
C SER A 22 -8.02 -21.47 -11.23
N GLU A 23 -7.20 -20.43 -11.14
CA GLU A 23 -5.90 -20.50 -10.47
C GLU A 23 -6.06 -20.58 -8.95
N LEU A 24 -5.26 -21.44 -8.32
CA LEU A 24 -5.27 -21.68 -6.89
C LEU A 24 -4.15 -20.88 -6.21
N LEU A 25 -4.37 -20.55 -4.95
CA LEU A 25 -3.32 -19.99 -4.10
C LEU A 25 -2.26 -21.06 -3.79
N PRO A 26 -1.01 -20.64 -3.57
CA PRO A 26 -0.01 -21.49 -2.96
C PRO A 26 -0.52 -22.08 -1.63
N VAL A 27 -0.09 -23.29 -1.33
CA VAL A 27 -0.26 -23.92 0.00
C VAL A 27 0.43 -23.06 1.06
N ASN A 28 -0.06 -23.08 2.30
CA ASN A 28 0.59 -22.35 3.39
C ASN A 28 2.01 -22.86 3.66
N ASP A 29 2.83 -21.97 4.20
CA ASP A 29 4.27 -22.20 4.39
C ASP A 29 4.53 -23.46 5.25
N THR A 30 3.71 -23.70 6.28
CA THR A 30 3.91 -24.84 7.18
C THR A 30 3.63 -26.20 6.54
N ASP A 31 2.59 -26.29 5.72
CA ASP A 31 2.23 -27.53 5.02
C ASP A 31 3.17 -27.78 3.84
N TRP A 32 3.63 -26.71 3.19
CA TRP A 32 4.66 -26.76 2.16
C TRP A 32 5.97 -27.34 2.71
N ASP A 33 6.46 -26.82 3.83
CA ASP A 33 7.72 -27.25 4.45
C ASP A 33 7.69 -28.71 4.91
N LYS A 34 6.50 -29.20 5.30
CA LYS A 34 6.28 -30.60 5.69
C LYS A 34 6.10 -31.53 4.50
N GLY A 35 5.93 -31.00 3.28
CA GLY A 35 5.58 -31.78 2.10
C GLY A 35 4.21 -32.44 2.20
N THR A 36 3.28 -31.86 2.96
CA THR A 36 1.94 -32.42 3.17
C THR A 36 1.04 -32.12 1.97
N VAL A 37 0.24 -33.11 1.56
CA VAL A 37 -0.78 -32.91 0.53
C VAL A 37 -2.05 -32.34 1.20
N VAL A 38 -2.30 -31.05 0.99
CA VAL A 38 -3.47 -30.32 1.51
C VAL A 38 -4.22 -29.62 0.38
N PRO A 39 -5.53 -29.34 0.52
CA PRO A 39 -6.26 -28.53 -0.45
C PRO A 39 -5.74 -27.09 -0.50
N SER A 40 -5.92 -26.43 -1.64
CA SER A 40 -5.57 -25.03 -1.85
C SER A 40 -6.81 -24.20 -2.19
N GLU A 41 -6.88 -22.99 -1.65
CA GLU A 41 -7.99 -22.08 -1.92
C GLU A 41 -7.90 -21.47 -3.32
N PRO A 42 -9.03 -21.13 -3.96
CA PRO A 42 -9.01 -20.34 -5.19
C PRO A 42 -8.43 -18.94 -4.96
N LEU A 43 -7.62 -18.46 -5.91
CA LEU A 43 -7.17 -17.07 -5.93
C LEU A 43 -8.37 -16.11 -6.06
N TYR A 44 -9.34 -16.49 -6.88
CA TYR A 44 -10.57 -15.75 -7.10
C TYR A 44 -11.67 -16.30 -6.19
N THR A 45 -11.81 -15.73 -5.00
CA THR A 45 -12.90 -16.07 -4.10
C THR A 45 -13.48 -14.84 -3.40
N LYS A 46 -14.76 -14.95 -3.01
CA LYS A 46 -15.44 -13.98 -2.14
C LYS A 46 -15.28 -14.32 -0.66
N SER A 47 -14.88 -15.56 -0.35
CA SER A 47 -14.71 -16.08 1.02
C SER A 47 -13.80 -17.30 0.99
N PHE A 48 -12.86 -17.40 1.92
CA PHE A 48 -12.04 -18.61 2.10
C PHE A 48 -12.80 -19.69 2.86
N SER A 49 -12.47 -20.94 2.60
CA SER A 49 -12.93 -22.06 3.42
C SER A 49 -12.34 -21.97 4.83
N SER A 50 -13.04 -22.50 5.83
CA SER A 50 -12.49 -22.73 7.17
C SER A 50 -11.52 -23.92 7.24
N VAL A 51 -11.34 -24.64 6.12
CA VAL A 51 -10.57 -25.87 6.03
C VAL A 51 -9.07 -25.61 5.86
N THR A 52 -8.68 -24.44 5.34
CA THR A 52 -7.28 -24.11 5.08
C THR A 52 -6.92 -22.77 5.69
N THR A 53 -5.66 -22.64 6.11
CA THR A 53 -5.07 -21.35 6.48
C THR A 53 -4.36 -20.77 5.25
N VAL A 54 -4.56 -19.48 4.99
CA VAL A 54 -3.85 -18.79 3.91
C VAL A 54 -2.49 -18.36 4.45
N GLY A 55 -1.41 -18.92 3.90
CA GLY A 55 -0.04 -18.58 4.33
C GLY A 55 0.41 -17.19 3.89
N SER A 56 1.51 -16.70 4.47
CA SER A 56 2.06 -15.36 4.21
C SER A 56 2.44 -15.15 2.74
N PHE A 57 2.98 -16.19 2.10
CA PHE A 57 3.30 -16.17 0.69
C PHE A 57 2.04 -16.12 -0.20
N ALA A 58 0.99 -16.87 0.16
CA ALA A 58 -0.29 -16.82 -0.54
C ALA A 58 -0.95 -15.43 -0.43
N GLN A 59 -0.91 -14.81 0.74
CA GLN A 59 -1.35 -13.42 0.94
C GLN A 59 -0.56 -12.43 0.07
N THR A 60 0.75 -12.63 -0.04
CA THR A 60 1.61 -11.81 -0.90
C THR A 60 1.22 -11.96 -2.38
N CYS A 61 0.90 -13.17 -2.83
CA CYS A 61 0.38 -13.43 -4.17
C CYS A 61 -0.98 -12.75 -4.42
N GLN A 62 -1.89 -12.77 -3.44
CA GLN A 62 -3.17 -12.06 -3.52
C GLN A 62 -2.99 -10.55 -3.64
N ALA A 63 -2.13 -9.97 -2.80
CA ALA A 63 -1.83 -8.54 -2.84
C ALA A 63 -1.20 -8.14 -4.19
N ALA A 64 -0.29 -8.96 -4.73
CA ALA A 64 0.30 -8.73 -6.05
C ALA A 64 -0.73 -8.81 -7.19
N HIS A 65 -1.70 -9.72 -7.10
CA HIS A 65 -2.78 -9.81 -8.07
C HIS A 65 -3.70 -8.58 -8.00
N MET A 66 -4.08 -8.15 -6.79
CA MET A 66 -4.87 -6.94 -6.61
C MET A 66 -4.16 -5.68 -7.11
N LEU A 67 -2.85 -5.58 -6.90
CA LEU A 67 -2.03 -4.53 -7.50
C LEU A 67 -2.12 -4.53 -9.03
N SER A 68 -2.09 -5.71 -9.65
CA SER A 68 -2.23 -5.83 -11.11
C SER A 68 -3.57 -5.28 -11.61
N LYS A 69 -4.67 -5.53 -10.88
CA LYS A 69 -5.98 -4.96 -11.17
C LYS A 69 -5.99 -3.43 -11.04
N VAL A 70 -5.40 -2.89 -9.97
CA VAL A 70 -5.29 -1.43 -9.80
C VAL A 70 -4.46 -0.79 -10.91
N MET A 71 -3.34 -1.38 -11.30
CA MET A 71 -2.51 -0.86 -12.40
C MET A 71 -3.29 -0.81 -13.72
N ARG A 72 -4.10 -1.84 -13.99
CA ARG A 72 -4.98 -1.87 -15.17
C ARG A 72 -6.05 -0.79 -15.10
N HIS A 73 -6.67 -0.60 -13.95
CA HIS A 73 -7.64 0.45 -13.71
C HIS A 73 -7.03 1.85 -13.89
N LYS A 74 -5.84 2.11 -13.33
CA LYS A 74 -5.05 3.34 -13.54
C LYS A 74 -4.80 3.58 -15.03
N LYS A 75 -4.41 2.55 -15.79
CA LYS A 75 -4.22 2.65 -17.24
C LYS A 75 -5.52 2.94 -17.98
N ALA A 76 -6.61 2.25 -17.64
CA ALA A 76 -7.93 2.46 -18.24
C ALA A 76 -8.39 3.90 -18.00
N ARG A 77 -8.24 4.40 -16.78
CA ARG A 77 -8.55 5.78 -16.40
C ARG A 77 -7.75 6.80 -17.19
N ALA A 78 -6.44 6.59 -17.35
CA ALA A 78 -5.58 7.48 -18.15
C ALA A 78 -5.98 7.54 -19.64
N SER A 79 -6.65 6.49 -20.16
CA SER A 79 -7.13 6.42 -21.54
C SER A 79 -8.62 6.71 -21.73
N SER A 80 -9.39 6.83 -20.64
CA SER A 80 -10.85 6.95 -20.73
C SER A 80 -11.27 8.40 -20.95
N GLN A 81 -12.25 8.57 -21.83
CA GLN A 81 -12.92 9.86 -22.03
C GLN A 81 -14.05 10.08 -21.01
N ASP A 82 -14.61 8.99 -20.45
CA ASP A 82 -15.65 9.04 -19.42
C ASP A 82 -15.19 8.29 -18.16
N ILE A 83 -14.96 9.05 -17.09
CA ILE A 83 -14.52 8.52 -15.79
C ILE A 83 -15.70 7.85 -15.06
N THR A 84 -16.94 8.22 -15.38
CA THR A 84 -18.16 7.74 -14.70
C THR A 84 -18.30 6.23 -14.74
N GLU A 85 -17.93 5.61 -15.86
CA GLU A 85 -17.99 4.15 -16.06
C GLU A 85 -16.99 3.40 -15.16
N LEU A 86 -15.92 4.07 -14.72
CA LEU A 86 -14.86 3.49 -13.91
C LEU A 86 -15.10 3.62 -12.40
N LEU A 87 -15.99 4.52 -11.97
CA LEU A 87 -16.25 4.75 -10.55
C LEU A 87 -16.75 3.49 -9.80
N PRO A 88 -17.68 2.67 -10.36
CA PRO A 88 -18.09 1.44 -9.70
C PRO A 88 -16.95 0.42 -9.58
N GLU A 89 -16.05 0.35 -10.58
CA GLU A 89 -14.87 -0.52 -10.50
C GLU A 89 -13.92 -0.06 -9.39
N ALA A 90 -13.64 1.24 -9.29
CA ALA A 90 -12.80 1.81 -8.24
C ALA A 90 -13.35 1.51 -6.84
N GLN A 91 -14.66 1.63 -6.64
CA GLN A 91 -15.32 1.30 -5.38
C GLN A 91 -15.15 -0.18 -5.01
N HIS A 92 -15.34 -1.09 -5.97
CA HIS A 92 -15.13 -2.53 -5.74
C HIS A 92 -13.66 -2.86 -5.44
N LEU A 93 -12.72 -2.21 -6.12
CA LEU A 93 -11.29 -2.38 -5.85
C LEU A 93 -10.92 -1.91 -4.44
N HIS A 94 -11.43 -0.75 -4.01
CA HIS A 94 -11.25 -0.26 -2.65
C HIS A 94 -11.80 -1.24 -1.60
N GLN A 95 -13.02 -1.75 -1.79
CA GLN A 95 -13.64 -2.71 -0.87
C GLN A 95 -12.83 -4.01 -0.77
N ALA A 96 -12.41 -4.57 -1.92
CA ALA A 96 -11.62 -5.79 -1.98
C ALA A 96 -10.24 -5.62 -1.34
N LEU A 97 -9.55 -4.50 -1.60
CA LEU A 97 -8.26 -4.19 -0.98
C LEU A 97 -8.37 -3.96 0.53
N SER A 98 -9.44 -3.30 0.99
CA SER A 98 -9.65 -3.07 2.42
C SER A 98 -9.95 -4.38 3.15
N ALA A 99 -10.77 -5.25 2.56
CA ALA A 99 -11.01 -6.60 3.11
C ALA A 99 -9.73 -7.45 3.14
N LEU A 100 -8.90 -7.39 2.09
CA LEU A 100 -7.62 -8.08 2.06
C LEU A 100 -6.66 -7.53 3.12
N HIS A 101 -6.56 -6.21 3.29
CA HIS A 101 -5.76 -5.57 4.34
C HIS A 101 -6.15 -6.10 5.72
N THR A 102 -7.44 -6.04 6.07
CA THR A 102 -7.93 -6.54 7.35
C THR A 102 -7.69 -8.04 7.54
N SER A 103 -7.80 -8.84 6.47
CA SER A 103 -7.49 -10.27 6.52
C SER A 103 -6.00 -10.54 6.81
N ILE A 104 -5.10 -9.71 6.28
CA ILE A 104 -3.66 -9.84 6.52
C ILE A 104 -3.34 -9.45 7.97
N GLU A 105 -3.94 -8.37 8.48
CA GLU A 105 -3.76 -7.93 9.88
C GLU A 105 -4.39 -8.91 10.90
N GLY A 106 -5.55 -9.49 10.57
CA GLY A 106 -6.36 -10.32 11.46
C GLY A 106 -6.06 -11.82 11.39
N SER A 107 -4.92 -12.24 10.83
CA SER A 107 -4.52 -13.65 10.80
C SER A 107 -4.14 -14.12 12.21
N GLU A 108 -5.12 -14.46 13.03
CA GLU A 108 -4.91 -15.00 14.38
C GLU A 108 -4.37 -16.43 14.33
N SER A 109 -3.17 -16.62 14.88
CA SER A 109 -2.82 -17.87 15.55
C SER A 109 -3.42 -17.83 16.97
N ASP A 110 -4.45 -18.64 17.19
CA ASP A 110 -4.80 -19.27 18.46
C ASP A 110 -4.93 -18.34 19.70
N GLY A 111 -6.07 -17.65 19.83
CA GLY A 111 -6.71 -17.38 21.12
C GLY A 111 -6.05 -16.39 22.11
N THR A 112 -4.93 -15.76 21.77
CA THR A 112 -4.34 -14.67 22.56
C THR A 112 -4.40 -13.33 21.83
N PRO A 113 -5.01 -12.28 22.41
CA PRO A 113 -5.28 -11.00 21.74
C PRO A 113 -4.05 -10.05 21.68
N SER A 114 -2.84 -10.58 21.53
CA SER A 114 -1.62 -9.78 21.39
C SER A 114 -1.43 -9.36 19.93
N GLN A 115 -1.97 -8.18 19.63
CA GLN A 115 -2.25 -7.53 18.34
C GLN A 115 -1.04 -6.87 17.65
N THR A 116 -0.13 -7.64 17.06
CA THR A 116 0.83 -7.09 16.08
C THR A 116 0.98 -8.04 14.90
N PRO A 117 0.82 -7.58 13.65
CA PRO A 117 1.00 -8.44 12.48
C PRO A 117 2.41 -9.05 12.47
N GLU A 118 2.48 -10.35 12.18
CA GLU A 118 3.75 -11.08 12.08
C GLU A 118 4.63 -10.51 10.96
N PRO A 119 5.97 -10.41 11.13
CA PRO A 119 6.84 -9.81 10.12
C PRO A 119 6.80 -10.49 8.74
N SER A 120 6.42 -11.77 8.70
CA SER A 120 6.20 -12.52 7.46
C SER A 120 5.06 -11.96 6.59
N THR A 121 4.12 -11.21 7.18
CA THR A 121 2.98 -10.61 6.48
C THR A 121 3.31 -9.24 5.86
N PHE A 122 4.43 -8.61 6.24
CA PHE A 122 4.79 -7.26 5.78
C PHE A 122 4.94 -7.12 4.27
N PRO A 123 5.46 -8.11 3.50
CA PRO A 123 5.44 -8.04 2.04
C PRO A 123 4.03 -7.97 1.46
N ALA A 124 3.08 -8.71 2.04
CA ALA A 124 1.68 -8.69 1.63
C ALA A 124 1.02 -7.34 1.97
N LEU A 125 1.25 -6.83 3.20
CA LEU A 125 0.79 -5.50 3.60
C LEU A 125 1.36 -4.41 2.70
N ALA A 126 2.67 -4.40 2.46
CA ALA A 126 3.34 -3.42 1.62
C ALA A 126 2.77 -3.40 0.20
N LEU A 127 2.53 -4.56 -0.41
CA LEU A 127 1.91 -4.66 -1.73
C LEU A 127 0.44 -4.21 -1.72
N CYS A 128 -0.33 -4.61 -0.71
CA CYS A 128 -1.74 -4.23 -0.57
C CYS A 128 -1.88 -2.72 -0.38
N CYS A 129 -1.10 -2.13 0.53
CA CYS A 129 -1.05 -0.69 0.75
C CYS A 129 -0.52 0.06 -0.47
N SER A 130 0.49 -0.45 -1.17
CA SER A 130 0.95 0.16 -2.44
C SER A 130 -0.17 0.19 -3.47
N ALA A 131 -0.95 -0.89 -3.62
CA ALA A 131 -2.11 -0.91 -4.51
C ALA A 131 -3.18 0.10 -4.08
N ARG A 132 -3.45 0.21 -2.78
CA ARG A 132 -4.39 1.21 -2.23
C ARG A 132 -3.93 2.64 -2.50
N LEU A 133 -2.67 2.98 -2.21
CA LEU A 133 -2.09 4.30 -2.49
C LEU A 133 -2.18 4.66 -3.98
N VAL A 134 -1.83 3.72 -4.87
CA VAL A 134 -1.94 3.93 -6.32
C VAL A 134 -3.38 4.21 -6.72
N LEU A 135 -4.36 3.48 -6.17
CA LEU A 135 -5.79 3.70 -6.44
C LEU A 135 -6.25 5.06 -5.88
N TYR A 136 -5.92 5.36 -4.62
CA TYR A 136 -6.36 6.57 -3.93
C TYR A 136 -5.79 7.83 -4.56
N ASN A 137 -4.53 7.82 -4.98
CA ASN A 137 -3.91 8.94 -5.68
C ASN A 137 -4.58 9.26 -7.03
N GLN A 138 -5.34 8.32 -7.61
CA GLN A 138 -6.18 8.65 -8.78
C GLN A 138 -7.35 9.56 -8.40
N TYR A 139 -7.90 9.42 -7.19
CA TYR A 139 -9.17 10.04 -6.79
C TYR A 139 -9.05 11.08 -5.67
N ALA A 140 -7.88 11.24 -5.05
CA ALA A 140 -7.68 12.16 -3.92
C ALA A 140 -7.67 13.65 -4.33
N CYS A 141 -7.18 13.98 -5.53
CA CYS A 141 -7.06 15.35 -6.00
C CYS A 141 -8.40 15.89 -6.56
N ASN A 142 -8.70 17.16 -6.24
CA ASN A 142 -9.86 17.92 -6.73
C ASN A 142 -9.73 18.42 -8.16
N GLU A 143 -8.63 18.12 -8.85
CA GLU A 143 -8.36 18.77 -10.13
C GLU A 143 -9.42 18.35 -11.15
N PRO A 144 -10.18 19.29 -11.74
CA PRO A 144 -11.20 18.96 -12.70
C PRO A 144 -10.50 18.42 -13.94
N LEU A 145 -10.36 17.10 -13.99
CA LEU A 145 -10.01 16.37 -15.19
C LEU A 145 -11.08 16.78 -16.19
N GLY A 146 -10.71 17.62 -17.16
CA GLY A 146 -11.59 18.41 -18.02
C GLY A 146 -12.47 17.59 -18.98
N LEU A 147 -13.17 16.60 -18.44
CA LEU A 147 -13.82 15.48 -19.11
C LEU A 147 -15.20 15.18 -18.53
N ALA A 148 -15.54 15.70 -17.34
CA ALA A 148 -16.90 15.59 -16.81
C ALA A 148 -17.83 16.58 -17.55
N SER A 149 -18.41 16.14 -18.67
CA SER A 149 -19.50 16.84 -19.35
C SER A 149 -20.76 16.99 -18.48
N ASN A 150 -20.82 16.31 -17.33
CA ASN A 150 -22.03 16.08 -16.54
C ASN A 150 -22.00 16.66 -15.10
N GLY A 151 -20.99 17.47 -14.75
CA GLY A 151 -20.88 18.05 -13.41
C GLY A 151 -20.49 17.02 -12.32
N PRO A 152 -20.51 17.43 -11.03
CA PRO A 152 -20.01 16.61 -9.93
C PRO A 152 -20.86 15.35 -9.70
N ILE A 153 -20.19 14.19 -9.57
CA ILE A 153 -20.85 12.90 -9.33
C ILE A 153 -20.69 12.51 -7.86
N ALA A 154 -21.79 12.18 -7.17
CA ALA A 154 -21.75 11.85 -5.74
C ALA A 154 -20.76 10.72 -5.41
N LEU A 155 -20.69 9.69 -6.26
CA LEU A 155 -19.75 8.58 -6.08
C LEU A 155 -18.28 9.01 -6.21
N GLU A 156 -17.98 10.01 -7.01
CA GLU A 156 -16.63 10.58 -7.13
C GLU A 156 -16.22 11.29 -5.84
N THR A 157 -17.11 12.09 -5.26
CA THR A 157 -16.88 12.73 -3.95
C THR A 157 -16.68 11.71 -2.83
N GLU A 158 -17.46 10.62 -2.81
CA GLU A 158 -17.26 9.54 -1.83
C GLU A 158 -15.90 8.86 -2.02
N LEU A 159 -15.50 8.55 -3.26
CA LEU A 159 -14.19 7.95 -3.55
C LEU A 159 -13.03 8.88 -3.18
N GLN A 160 -13.19 10.17 -3.38
CA GLN A 160 -12.21 11.17 -2.96
C GLN A 160 -12.03 11.18 -1.45
N LYS A 161 -13.15 11.24 -0.70
CA LYS A 161 -13.13 11.19 0.76
C LYS A 161 -12.42 9.93 1.25
N VAL A 162 -12.82 8.76 0.71
CA VAL A 162 -12.21 7.47 1.03
C VAL A 162 -10.72 7.43 0.67
N GLY A 163 -10.34 8.03 -0.46
CA GLY A 163 -8.95 8.13 -0.90
C GLY A 163 -8.09 8.93 0.08
N LEU A 164 -8.53 10.13 0.46
CA LEU A 164 -7.83 11.00 1.40
C LEU A 164 -7.69 10.37 2.79
N GLU A 165 -8.80 9.87 3.35
CA GLU A 165 -8.80 9.18 4.64
C GLU A 165 -7.90 7.93 4.60
N GLY A 166 -7.94 7.20 3.48
CA GLY A 166 -7.16 5.99 3.26
C GLY A 166 -5.66 6.24 3.15
N ILE A 167 -5.23 7.26 2.40
CA ILE A 167 -3.81 7.65 2.31
C ILE A 167 -3.31 8.04 3.69
N LYS A 168 -4.05 8.90 4.39
CA LYS A 168 -3.70 9.34 5.75
C LYS A 168 -3.54 8.15 6.70
N ALA A 169 -4.50 7.24 6.74
CA ALA A 169 -4.44 6.05 7.59
C ALA A 169 -3.25 5.13 7.26
N ILE A 170 -2.96 4.92 5.98
CA ILE A 170 -1.81 4.09 5.54
C ILE A 170 -0.50 4.76 5.96
N ALA A 171 -0.36 6.05 5.67
CA ALA A 171 0.85 6.83 5.90
C ALA A 171 1.13 7.07 7.39
N SER A 172 0.10 7.14 8.25
CA SER A 172 0.27 7.42 9.69
C SER A 172 0.16 6.19 10.60
N SER A 173 -0.14 5.01 10.05
CA SER A 173 -0.33 3.77 10.84
C SER A 173 0.43 2.59 10.25
N THR A 174 0.00 2.06 9.10
CA THR A 174 0.58 0.82 8.54
C THR A 174 2.04 1.00 8.13
N SER A 175 2.39 2.15 7.56
CA SER A 175 3.78 2.50 7.23
C SER A 175 4.69 2.48 8.46
N ARG A 176 4.23 3.03 9.59
CA ARG A 176 4.99 3.08 10.86
C ARG A 176 5.21 1.70 11.44
N LEU A 177 4.16 0.87 11.42
CA LEU A 177 4.25 -0.52 11.84
C LEU A 177 5.34 -1.26 11.05
N VAL A 178 5.30 -1.14 9.72
CA VAL A 178 6.23 -1.79 8.80
C VAL A 178 7.63 -1.14 8.83
N ALA A 179 7.76 0.12 9.21
CA ALA A 179 9.05 0.80 9.31
C ALA A 179 9.83 0.38 10.56
N ARG A 180 9.12 0.07 11.66
CA ARG A 180 9.73 -0.39 12.92
C ARG A 180 10.39 -1.76 12.80
N ASP A 181 9.80 -2.63 12.00
CA ASP A 181 10.39 -3.91 11.61
C ASP A 181 10.11 -4.12 10.13
N THR A 182 11.15 -4.06 9.31
CA THR A 182 11.00 -4.17 7.85
C THR A 182 10.90 -5.62 7.38
N GLY A 183 11.00 -6.59 8.30
CA GLY A 183 10.99 -8.03 8.00
C GLY A 183 12.14 -8.47 7.10
N GLY A 184 13.16 -7.62 6.89
CA GLY A 184 14.27 -7.87 5.98
C GLY A 184 13.90 -7.97 4.50
N CYS A 185 12.66 -7.60 4.10
CA CYS A 185 12.17 -7.79 2.74
C CYS A 185 12.31 -6.52 1.89
N PRO A 186 13.00 -6.54 0.74
CA PRO A 186 13.18 -5.34 -0.09
C PRO A 186 11.88 -4.82 -0.72
N LEU A 187 10.83 -5.65 -0.78
CA LEU A 187 9.51 -5.25 -1.31
C LEU A 187 8.86 -4.14 -0.47
N VAL A 188 9.24 -4.05 0.81
CA VAL A 188 8.75 -3.05 1.75
C VAL A 188 9.33 -1.66 1.45
N ALA A 189 10.57 -1.57 0.95
CA ALA A 189 11.28 -0.30 0.78
C ALA A 189 10.50 0.68 -0.13
N ARG A 190 9.92 0.17 -1.23
CA ARG A 190 9.12 0.98 -2.15
C ARG A 190 7.83 1.49 -1.50
N PHE A 191 7.19 0.67 -0.68
CA PHE A 191 6.00 1.09 0.06
C PHE A 191 6.34 2.21 1.05
N LEU A 192 7.43 2.07 1.80
CA LEU A 192 7.93 3.09 2.71
C LEU A 192 8.29 4.39 1.99
N TYR A 193 8.97 4.31 0.84
CA TYR A 193 9.24 5.47 0.00
C TYR A 193 7.97 6.22 -0.38
N HIS A 194 6.96 5.51 -0.91
CA HIS A 194 5.70 6.14 -1.31
C HIS A 194 4.94 6.71 -0.09
N ALA A 195 4.94 6.01 1.05
CA ALA A 195 4.33 6.55 2.27
C ALA A 195 5.04 7.84 2.74
N ALA A 196 6.36 7.93 2.61
CA ALA A 196 7.11 9.15 2.93
C ALA A 196 6.72 10.33 2.03
N THR A 197 6.52 10.11 0.73
CA THR A 197 6.06 11.18 -0.18
C THR A 197 4.65 11.66 0.17
N GLU A 198 3.76 10.75 0.58
CA GLU A 198 2.42 11.12 1.08
C GLU A 198 2.48 11.90 2.40
N CYS A 199 3.30 11.48 3.36
CA CYS A 199 3.54 12.25 4.59
C CYS A 199 4.04 13.66 4.25
N ALA A 200 5.01 13.78 3.34
CA ALA A 200 5.55 15.07 2.92
C ALA A 200 4.48 15.97 2.30
N TRP A 201 3.57 15.42 1.49
CA TRP A 201 2.44 16.16 0.93
C TRP A 201 1.53 16.71 2.04
N PHE A 202 1.09 15.88 2.99
CA PHE A 202 0.25 16.35 4.10
C PHE A 202 0.96 17.34 5.03
N ILE A 203 2.27 17.19 5.24
CA ILE A 203 3.06 18.15 6.03
C ILE A 203 3.06 19.52 5.35
N LYS A 204 3.32 19.56 4.04
CA LYS A 204 3.39 20.81 3.26
C LYS A 204 2.04 21.54 3.21
N GLU A 205 0.93 20.80 3.12
CA GLU A 205 -0.40 21.39 3.00
C GLU A 205 -1.06 21.71 4.36
N ASN A 206 -0.93 20.82 5.35
CA ASN A 206 -1.74 20.86 6.57
C ASN A 206 -0.92 20.97 7.86
N HIS A 207 0.41 20.83 7.82
CA HIS A 207 1.29 20.83 9.01
C HIS A 207 0.82 19.84 10.11
N GLU A 208 0.35 18.65 9.73
CA GLU A 208 -0.16 17.68 10.70
C GLU A 208 0.99 16.97 11.43
N GLN A 209 1.08 17.13 12.77
CA GLN A 209 2.14 16.52 13.58
C GLN A 209 2.26 15.00 13.40
N ILE A 210 1.12 14.30 13.29
CA ILE A 210 1.12 12.84 13.11
C ILE A 210 1.89 12.40 11.85
N MET A 211 1.96 13.26 10.83
CA MET A 211 2.70 12.99 9.60
C MET A 211 4.21 13.21 9.75
N TYR A 212 4.62 14.15 10.61
CA TYR A 212 6.03 14.30 10.96
C TYR A 212 6.54 13.06 11.71
N ASP A 213 5.81 12.62 12.74
CA ASP A 213 6.15 11.41 13.51
C ASP A 213 6.21 10.17 12.60
N ALA A 214 5.26 10.06 11.67
CA ALA A 214 5.22 8.96 10.72
C ALA A 214 6.39 9.01 9.74
N LEU A 215 6.73 10.19 9.22
CA LEU A 215 7.85 10.37 8.31
C LEU A 215 9.18 10.02 8.98
N GLU A 216 9.36 10.40 10.24
CA GLU A 216 10.56 10.05 11.02
C GLU A 216 10.70 8.53 11.18
N ASP A 217 9.62 7.85 11.59
CA ASP A 217 9.59 6.39 11.70
C ASP A 217 9.92 5.71 10.35
N ILE A 218 9.32 6.19 9.25
CA ILE A 218 9.55 5.67 7.89
C ILE A 218 11.01 5.82 7.48
N LEU A 219 11.63 6.98 7.70
CA LEU A 219 13.04 7.21 7.39
C LEU A 219 13.96 6.35 8.25
N GLY A 220 13.62 6.14 9.53
CA GLY A 220 14.31 5.18 10.39
C GLY A 220 14.29 3.77 9.80
N GLY A 221 13.12 3.32 9.34
CA GLY A 221 12.95 2.03 8.67
C GLY A 221 13.77 1.91 7.38
N LEU A 222 13.73 2.93 6.51
CA LEU A 222 14.53 2.95 5.27
C LEU A 222 16.04 2.95 5.55
N ARG A 223 16.50 3.68 6.57
CA ARG A 223 17.92 3.70 6.99
C ARG A 223 18.36 2.34 7.54
N SER A 224 17.52 1.66 8.31
CA SER A 224 17.81 0.30 8.77
C SER A 224 17.88 -0.68 7.59
N MET A 225 16.98 -0.56 6.62
CA MET A 225 17.02 -1.39 5.41
C MET A 225 18.25 -1.16 4.54
N SER A 226 18.81 0.05 4.52
CA SER A 226 19.93 0.40 3.63
C SER A 226 21.23 -0.31 3.99
N GLU A 227 21.35 -0.83 5.21
CA GLU A 227 22.47 -1.68 5.63
C GLU A 227 22.57 -2.97 4.81
N ASN A 228 21.43 -3.51 4.37
CA ASN A 228 21.33 -4.79 3.68
C ASN A 228 20.85 -4.66 2.22
N TRP A 229 20.12 -3.58 1.90
CA TRP A 229 19.47 -3.38 0.61
C TRP A 229 19.80 -1.99 0.06
N GLY A 230 20.72 -1.92 -0.91
CA GLY A 230 21.11 -0.67 -1.56
C GLY A 230 19.94 0.11 -2.20
N LEU A 231 18.85 -0.57 -2.55
CA LEU A 231 17.61 0.05 -3.02
C LEU A 231 17.05 1.09 -2.02
N ALA A 232 17.16 0.84 -0.72
CA ALA A 232 16.67 1.78 0.29
C ALA A 232 17.51 3.07 0.33
N SER A 233 18.82 2.98 0.07
CA SER A 233 19.70 4.16 -0.08
C SER A 233 19.29 5.03 -1.26
N GLU A 234 18.93 4.41 -2.38
CA GLU A 234 18.43 5.14 -3.56
C GLU A 234 17.12 5.88 -3.24
N TYR A 235 16.19 5.23 -2.53
CA TYR A 235 14.95 5.88 -2.11
C TYR A 235 15.18 7.05 -1.15
N ILE A 236 16.11 6.95 -0.21
CA ILE A 236 16.50 8.07 0.66
C ILE A 236 17.07 9.22 -0.18
N SER A 237 17.91 8.91 -1.17
CA SER A 237 18.51 9.92 -2.06
C SER A 237 17.45 10.64 -2.90
N LEU A 238 16.41 9.94 -3.36
CA LEU A 238 15.27 10.55 -4.05
C LEU A 238 14.47 11.47 -3.12
N LEU A 239 14.20 11.05 -1.87
CA LEU A 239 13.52 11.89 -0.88
C LEU A 239 14.32 13.15 -0.53
N GLU A 240 15.65 13.07 -0.53
CA GLU A 240 16.53 14.23 -0.35
C GLU A 240 16.41 15.23 -1.51
N GLN A 241 16.39 14.73 -2.76
CA GLN A 241 16.21 15.56 -3.95
C GLN A 241 14.84 16.25 -3.97
N GLU A 242 13.80 15.61 -3.45
CA GLU A 242 12.44 16.17 -3.31
C GLU A 242 12.28 17.10 -2.09
N GLU A 243 13.38 17.38 -1.37
CA GLU A 243 13.45 18.21 -0.17
C GLU A 243 12.60 17.69 1.01
N VAL A 244 12.23 16.41 0.99
CA VAL A 244 11.40 15.80 2.05
C VAL A 244 12.15 15.76 3.38
N LEU A 245 13.46 15.48 3.34
CA LEU A 245 14.28 15.40 4.56
C LEU A 245 14.33 16.75 5.33
N LYS A 246 14.26 17.88 4.62
CA LYS A 246 14.29 19.22 5.22
C LYS A 246 13.05 19.51 6.06
N LEU A 247 11.94 18.80 5.82
CA LEU A 247 10.70 19.02 6.56
C LEU A 247 10.86 18.64 8.03
N ILE A 248 11.65 17.60 8.33
CA ILE A 248 11.87 17.13 9.70
C ILE A 248 12.84 18.05 10.44
N ASP A 249 13.85 18.56 9.75
CA ASP A 249 14.82 19.48 10.34
C ASP A 249 14.18 20.82 10.76
N GLN A 250 13.11 21.26 10.06
CA GLN A 250 12.41 22.51 10.36
C GLN A 250 11.55 22.47 11.63
N ASP A 251 11.07 21.29 12.06
CA ASP A 251 10.26 21.18 13.29
C ASP A 251 11.11 21.45 14.56
N VAL A 252 12.41 21.19 14.50
CA VAL A 252 13.37 21.47 15.59
C VAL A 252 13.55 22.98 15.83
N ASP A 253 13.46 23.79 14.76
CA ASP A 253 13.59 25.25 14.86
C ASP A 253 12.31 25.95 15.35
N VAL A 254 11.12 25.38 15.07
CA VAL A 254 9.82 25.93 15.53
C VAL A 254 9.51 25.55 16.97
N SER A 255 9.87 24.33 17.38
CA SER A 255 9.71 23.87 18.77
C SER A 255 10.70 24.52 19.74
N SER A 256 11.88 24.95 19.26
CA SER A 256 12.85 25.71 20.07
C SER A 256 12.51 27.19 20.23
N SER A 257 11.75 27.78 19.29
CA SER A 257 11.33 29.19 19.35
C SER A 257 10.04 29.43 20.14
N THR A 258 9.28 28.39 20.47
CA THR A 258 8.07 28.46 21.32
C THR A 258 8.32 28.28 22.82
N SER A 259 9.58 28.03 23.25
CA SER A 259 9.95 27.85 24.66
C SER A 259 10.44 29.12 25.39
N THR A 260 10.33 30.28 24.75
CA THR A 260 10.66 31.58 25.37
C THR A 260 9.48 32.53 25.29
N PHE A 261 8.45 32.30 26.09
CA PHE A 261 7.59 33.34 26.67
C PHE A 261 6.92 32.85 27.96
#